data_AF-A0A139BT25-F1
#
_entry.id   AF-A0A139BT25-F1
#
_cell.length_a   1.000
_cell.length_b   1.000
_cell.length_c   1.000
_cell.angle_alpha   90.00
_cell.angle_beta   90.00
_cell.angle_gamma   90.00
#
_symmetry.space_group_name_H-M   'P 1'
#
loop_
_entity.id
_entity.type
_entity.pdbx_description
1 polymer ?
#
loop_
_entity_poly.entity_id
_entity_poly.type
_entity_poly.pdbx_seq_one_letter_code
_entity_poly.pdbx_strand_id
1 'polypeptide(L)'
;MPLVHLSDMIGHAYRHNYAVGAFGVGNLHFLEGIMQAAENRRAPVVLNLIESHFENQDFEILMPAVTAAARRAAVPVAINFDHGTSPASAERGIRAGCNGVMVDTSALPFSDNLWQTRDIVAMAHACGITVEGELGYVPGVEGENAKNHPGELAYTSAAEAAGFVERTGVDCLAVSIGTVHGKMKGVPKLDYARLAKIKEAVSVPLVIHGGTGLSDDQFRKLIANGVAKINYYTALADAANRSIRENFTAERKGSHNALLTGVRDAVREEAERCIHLWGSSGRAAEVLAQCRPWHDVEHVVFYNVPATISESEITSILREGRKSLEAIPGVRSISTNRTIQPGGEYRFCLSIRLASKTAIEVFQNHPAQQRFANTHFWPVVTDHITLNLEES
;
A
#
# COMPACT_ATOMS: atom_id res chain seq x y z
N MET A 1 2.98 5.10 -17.64
CA MET A 1 2.91 4.99 -16.17
C MET A 1 1.48 4.76 -15.74
N PRO A 2 1.17 3.76 -14.91
CA PRO A 2 -0.19 3.53 -14.46
C PRO A 2 -0.36 3.61 -12.93
N LEU A 3 0.70 3.93 -12.17
CA LEU A 3 0.54 4.20 -10.74
C LEU A 3 -0.30 5.47 -10.58
N VAL A 4 -1.35 5.38 -9.77
CA VAL A 4 -2.27 6.50 -9.49
C VAL A 4 -2.46 6.66 -7.99
N HIS A 5 -2.91 7.84 -7.57
CA HIS A 5 -3.31 8.06 -6.18
C HIS A 5 -4.42 7.08 -5.76
N LEU A 6 -4.22 6.39 -4.64
CA LEU A 6 -5.18 5.41 -4.13
C LEU A 6 -6.54 6.07 -3.82
N SER A 7 -6.53 7.23 -3.16
CA SER A 7 -7.76 7.98 -2.85
C SER A 7 -8.56 8.36 -4.10
N ASP A 8 -7.91 8.77 -5.18
CA ASP A 8 -8.58 9.08 -6.45
C ASP A 8 -9.22 7.82 -7.05
N MET A 9 -8.50 6.69 -7.05
CA MET A 9 -8.96 5.40 -7.57
C MET A 9 -10.20 4.89 -6.80
N ILE A 10 -10.13 4.87 -5.46
CA ILE A 10 -11.24 4.41 -4.62
C ILE A 10 -12.41 5.40 -4.67
N GLY A 11 -12.13 6.71 -4.71
CA GLY A 11 -13.16 7.73 -4.90
C GLY A 11 -13.88 7.62 -6.24
N HIS A 12 -13.17 7.29 -7.31
CA HIS A 12 -13.78 6.97 -8.60
C HIS A 12 -14.69 5.74 -8.48
N ALA A 13 -14.23 4.66 -7.87
CA ALA A 13 -15.06 3.47 -7.64
C ALA A 13 -16.34 3.76 -6.86
N TYR A 14 -16.24 4.55 -5.80
CA TYR A 14 -17.37 5.00 -5.00
C TYR A 14 -18.40 5.78 -5.81
N ARG A 15 -17.97 6.78 -6.61
CA ARG A 15 -18.88 7.60 -7.44
C ARG A 15 -19.55 6.80 -8.56
N HIS A 16 -18.90 5.74 -9.03
CA HIS A 16 -19.38 4.92 -10.15
C HIS A 16 -20.01 3.58 -9.71
N ASN A 17 -20.27 3.41 -8.41
CA ASN A 17 -20.95 2.24 -7.81
C ASN A 17 -20.30 0.90 -8.19
N TYR A 18 -18.97 0.81 -8.09
CA TYR A 18 -18.22 -0.44 -8.20
C TYR A 18 -17.18 -0.53 -7.08
N ALA A 19 -16.54 -1.68 -6.92
CA ALA A 19 -15.42 -1.82 -5.99
C ALA A 19 -14.11 -2.23 -6.69
N VAL A 20 -13.00 -1.67 -6.21
CA VAL A 20 -11.65 -2.07 -6.59
C VAL A 20 -11.21 -3.23 -5.71
N GLY A 21 -10.63 -4.25 -6.34
CA GLY A 21 -10.00 -5.35 -5.62
C GLY A 21 -8.65 -4.95 -5.03
N ALA A 22 -8.52 -5.07 -3.72
CA ALA A 22 -7.26 -4.99 -2.99
C ALA A 22 -6.77 -6.41 -2.69
N PHE A 23 -5.99 -6.94 -3.64
CA PHE A 23 -5.59 -8.33 -3.62
C PHE A 23 -4.26 -8.50 -2.90
N GLY A 24 -4.22 -9.42 -1.93
CA GLY A 24 -3.02 -9.71 -1.15
C GLY A 24 -1.89 -10.27 -2.00
N VAL A 25 -0.70 -9.66 -1.94
CA VAL A 25 0.50 -10.11 -2.65
C VAL A 25 1.45 -10.80 -1.68
N GLY A 26 1.48 -12.14 -1.72
CA GLY A 26 2.34 -12.95 -0.86
C GLY A 26 3.58 -13.56 -1.54
N ASN A 27 3.75 -13.42 -2.85
CA ASN A 27 4.92 -13.84 -3.63
C ASN A 27 4.76 -13.44 -5.11
N LEU A 28 5.74 -13.79 -5.95
CA LEU A 28 5.73 -13.47 -7.39
C LEU A 28 4.58 -14.15 -8.17
N HIS A 29 4.14 -15.36 -7.82
CA HIS A 29 3.00 -15.98 -8.49
C HIS A 29 1.70 -15.20 -8.25
N PHE A 30 1.52 -14.66 -7.04
CA PHE A 30 0.40 -13.80 -6.72
C PHE A 30 0.50 -12.47 -7.46
N LEU A 31 1.67 -11.82 -7.41
CA LEU A 31 1.91 -10.57 -8.11
C LEU A 31 1.60 -10.69 -9.61
N GLU A 32 2.20 -11.68 -10.28
CA GLU A 32 1.98 -11.90 -11.71
C GLU A 32 0.53 -12.26 -12.03
N GLY A 33 -0.11 -13.11 -11.23
CA GLY A 33 -1.50 -13.52 -11.44
C GLY A 33 -2.48 -12.35 -11.30
N ILE A 34 -2.31 -11.53 -10.25
CA ILE A 34 -3.13 -10.33 -10.00
C ILE A 34 -2.92 -9.30 -11.11
N MET A 35 -1.67 -9.02 -11.48
CA MET A 35 -1.36 -8.06 -12.54
C MET A 35 -1.95 -8.51 -13.88
N GLN A 36 -1.78 -9.78 -14.24
CA GLN A 36 -2.34 -10.33 -15.47
C GLN A 36 -3.87 -10.27 -15.48
N ALA A 37 -4.53 -10.54 -14.33
CA ALA A 37 -5.98 -10.44 -14.21
C ALA A 37 -6.48 -9.00 -14.43
N ALA A 38 -5.82 -8.03 -13.79
CA ALA A 38 -6.15 -6.61 -13.94
C ALA A 38 -5.98 -6.13 -15.39
N GLU A 39 -4.89 -6.53 -16.05
CA GLU A 39 -4.61 -6.18 -17.45
C GLU A 39 -5.61 -6.83 -18.41
N ASN A 40 -5.87 -8.14 -18.28
CA ASN A 40 -6.85 -8.87 -19.09
C ASN A 40 -8.24 -8.24 -18.99
N ARG A 41 -8.62 -7.78 -17.80
CA ARG A 41 -9.92 -7.18 -17.53
C ARG A 41 -9.94 -5.67 -17.75
N ARG A 42 -8.80 -5.05 -18.08
CA ARG A 42 -8.66 -3.59 -18.23
C ARG A 42 -9.24 -2.87 -17.00
N ALA A 43 -8.83 -3.28 -15.80
CA ALA A 43 -9.42 -2.86 -14.54
C ALA A 43 -8.40 -2.18 -13.61
N PRO A 44 -8.82 -1.20 -12.79
CA PRO A 44 -8.00 -0.71 -11.68
C PRO A 44 -7.76 -1.81 -10.64
N VAL A 45 -6.58 -1.82 -10.02
CA VAL A 45 -6.23 -2.81 -9.00
C VAL A 45 -5.38 -2.20 -7.88
N VAL A 46 -5.56 -2.70 -6.66
CA VAL A 46 -4.70 -2.38 -5.52
C VAL A 46 -3.88 -3.63 -5.18
N LEU A 47 -2.55 -3.50 -5.21
CA LEU A 47 -1.62 -4.51 -4.72
C LEU A 47 -1.50 -4.33 -3.21
N ASN A 48 -1.99 -5.30 -2.45
CA ASN A 48 -2.16 -5.19 -1.00
C ASN A 48 -1.10 -6.01 -0.27
N LEU A 49 -0.31 -5.37 0.60
CA LEU A 49 0.86 -5.95 1.27
C LEU A 49 0.54 -6.12 2.75
N ILE A 50 0.19 -7.33 3.16
CA ILE A 50 -0.34 -7.62 4.52
C ILE A 50 0.81 -7.77 5.51
N GLU A 51 0.84 -6.94 6.55
CA GLU A 51 1.94 -6.86 7.52
C GLU A 51 2.34 -8.23 8.11
N SER A 52 1.37 -9.06 8.49
CA SER A 52 1.60 -10.37 9.11
C SER A 52 2.35 -11.37 8.21
N HIS A 53 2.30 -11.21 6.88
CA HIS A 53 3.06 -12.08 5.97
C HIS A 53 4.57 -11.85 6.07
N PHE A 54 4.98 -10.67 6.53
CA PHE A 54 6.39 -10.27 6.60
C PHE A 54 7.09 -10.71 7.89
N GLU A 55 6.42 -11.49 8.74
CA GLU A 55 7.08 -12.26 9.80
C GLU A 55 7.93 -13.39 9.22
N ASN A 56 7.49 -13.97 8.09
CA ASN A 56 8.12 -15.13 7.46
C ASN A 56 8.70 -14.84 6.07
N GLN A 57 8.51 -13.62 5.56
CA GLN A 57 8.98 -13.20 4.24
C GLN A 57 9.70 -11.86 4.34
N ASP A 58 10.79 -11.73 3.60
CA ASP A 58 11.51 -10.46 3.52
C ASP A 58 10.74 -9.47 2.64
N PHE A 59 10.04 -8.55 3.29
CA PHE A 59 9.32 -7.45 2.67
C PHE A 59 10.19 -6.61 1.72
N GLU A 60 11.46 -6.37 2.10
CA GLU A 60 12.36 -5.49 1.35
C GLU A 60 12.83 -6.14 0.04
N ILE A 61 12.77 -7.48 -0.06
CA ILE A 61 13.06 -8.23 -1.29
C ILE A 61 11.84 -8.24 -2.23
N LEU A 62 10.62 -8.30 -1.69
CA LEU A 62 9.40 -8.37 -2.50
C LEU A 62 9.03 -7.01 -3.10
N MET A 63 9.20 -5.92 -2.35
CA MET A 63 8.75 -4.58 -2.75
C MET A 63 9.36 -4.04 -4.05
N PRO A 64 10.65 -4.27 -4.37
CA PRO A 64 11.20 -3.93 -5.68
C PRO A 64 10.45 -4.59 -6.85
N ALA A 65 10.03 -5.85 -6.72
CA ALA A 65 9.27 -6.53 -7.76
C ALA A 65 7.84 -5.95 -7.89
N VAL A 66 7.19 -5.66 -6.76
CA VAL A 66 5.85 -5.06 -6.71
C VAL A 66 5.84 -3.67 -7.35
N THR A 67 6.77 -2.80 -6.95
CA THR A 67 6.89 -1.44 -7.49
C THR A 67 7.23 -1.45 -8.98
N ALA A 68 8.14 -2.32 -9.42
CA ALA A 68 8.46 -2.49 -10.83
C ALA A 68 7.24 -2.96 -11.65
N ALA A 69 6.48 -3.94 -11.15
CA ALA A 69 5.26 -4.44 -11.79
C ALA A 69 4.18 -3.36 -11.88
N ALA A 70 3.95 -2.60 -10.81
CA ALA A 70 2.99 -1.50 -10.80
C ALA A 70 3.38 -0.41 -11.80
N ARG A 71 4.64 -0.01 -11.87
CA ARG A 71 5.12 1.06 -12.77
C ARG A 71 5.01 0.71 -14.26
N ARG A 72 5.14 -0.58 -14.62
CA ARG A 72 5.09 -1.05 -16.02
C ARG A 72 3.70 -1.44 -16.51
N ALA A 73 2.69 -1.45 -15.64
CA ALA A 73 1.37 -1.97 -16.00
C ALA A 73 0.68 -1.14 -17.10
N ALA A 74 -0.29 -1.77 -17.78
CA ALA A 74 -1.15 -1.09 -18.75
C ALA A 74 -2.45 -0.53 -18.13
N VAL A 75 -2.71 -0.81 -16.85
CA VAL A 75 -3.96 -0.48 -16.14
C VAL A 75 -3.66 0.20 -14.81
N PRO A 76 -4.54 1.07 -14.27
CA PRO A 76 -4.24 1.84 -13.07
C PRO A 76 -3.96 0.95 -11.86
N VAL A 77 -2.84 1.20 -11.17
CA VAL A 77 -2.39 0.45 -10.00
C VAL A 77 -2.19 1.38 -8.82
N ALA A 78 -2.51 0.92 -7.62
CA ALA A 78 -2.04 1.48 -6.36
C ALA A 78 -1.40 0.37 -5.50
N ILE A 79 -0.52 0.74 -4.57
CA ILE A 79 0.18 -0.18 -3.68
C ILE A 79 -0.16 0.22 -2.24
N ASN A 80 -0.80 -0.70 -1.51
CA ASN A 80 -1.27 -0.46 -0.15
C ASN A 80 -0.51 -1.34 0.85
N PHE A 81 -0.03 -0.75 1.94
CA PHE A 81 0.44 -1.51 3.11
C PHE A 81 -0.74 -1.80 4.03
N ASP A 82 -1.07 -3.07 4.25
CA ASP A 82 -2.30 -3.51 4.91
C ASP A 82 -2.07 -3.92 6.37
N HIS A 83 -3.04 -3.62 7.23
CA HIS A 83 -3.01 -3.89 8.67
C HIS A 83 -1.78 -3.35 9.41
N GLY A 84 -1.33 -2.14 9.05
CA GLY A 84 -0.26 -1.47 9.79
C GLY A 84 -0.72 -1.08 11.19
N THR A 85 -0.07 -1.62 12.22
CA THR A 85 -0.50 -1.43 13.62
C THR A 85 0.19 -0.26 14.34
N SER A 86 1.17 0.37 13.70
CA SER A 86 2.00 1.41 14.32
C SER A 86 2.47 2.49 13.33
N PRO A 87 2.90 3.68 13.81
CA PRO A 87 3.55 4.66 12.95
C PRO A 87 4.79 4.10 12.22
N ALA A 88 5.57 3.25 12.89
CA ALA A 88 6.73 2.59 12.29
C ALA A 88 6.34 1.64 11.15
N SER A 89 5.21 0.94 11.28
CA SER A 89 4.64 0.10 10.22
C SER A 89 4.25 0.94 9.00
N ALA A 90 3.56 2.07 9.21
CA ALA A 90 3.20 2.99 8.15
C ALA A 90 4.44 3.59 7.45
N GLU A 91 5.43 4.04 8.23
CA GLU A 91 6.70 4.56 7.70
C GLU A 91 7.43 3.50 6.87
N ARG A 92 7.46 2.24 7.32
CA ARG A 92 8.06 1.12 6.59
C ARG A 92 7.38 0.91 5.24
N GLY A 93 6.05 0.88 5.20
CA GLY A 93 5.29 0.74 3.95
C GLY A 93 5.57 1.90 2.97
N ILE A 94 5.54 3.13 3.46
CA ILE A 94 5.80 4.35 2.66
C ILE A 94 7.21 4.33 2.07
N ARG A 95 8.21 3.99 2.90
CA ARG A 95 9.62 3.90 2.50
C ARG A 95 9.83 2.86 1.40
N ALA A 96 9.20 1.69 1.55
CA ALA A 96 9.42 0.57 0.64
C ALA A 96 8.72 0.71 -0.72
N GLY A 97 7.75 1.62 -0.84
CA GLY A 97 7.14 1.93 -2.14
C GLY A 97 5.63 2.13 -2.13
N CYS A 98 4.94 1.88 -1.02
CA CYS A 98 3.49 2.00 -0.96
C CYS A 98 3.04 3.47 -1.11
N ASN A 99 1.92 3.67 -1.81
CA ASN A 99 1.25 4.96 -1.95
C ASN A 99 -0.12 5.01 -1.24
N GLY A 100 -0.46 3.93 -0.53
CA GLY A 100 -1.49 3.88 0.50
C GLY A 100 -1.00 3.08 1.72
N VAL A 101 -1.52 3.42 2.89
CA VAL A 101 -1.33 2.65 4.12
C VAL A 101 -2.68 2.46 4.80
N MET A 102 -2.89 1.29 5.38
CA MET A 102 -3.99 1.02 6.29
C MET A 102 -3.47 1.04 7.71
N VAL A 103 -4.15 1.77 8.57
CA VAL A 103 -3.92 1.79 10.01
C VAL A 103 -4.97 0.91 10.68
N ASP A 104 -4.53 -0.23 11.18
CA ASP A 104 -5.36 -1.13 11.98
C ASP A 104 -4.95 -1.02 13.45
N THR A 105 -5.64 -0.13 14.15
CA THR A 105 -5.57 -0.03 15.61
C THR A 105 -6.93 -0.33 16.23
N SER A 106 -7.74 -1.10 15.51
CA SER A 106 -9.13 -1.42 15.84
C SER A 106 -9.30 -2.17 17.18
N ALA A 107 -8.26 -2.89 17.60
CA ALA A 107 -8.22 -3.58 18.87
C ALA A 107 -8.07 -2.64 20.09
N LEU A 108 -7.70 -1.36 19.87
CA LEU A 108 -7.61 -0.36 20.93
C LEU A 108 -8.99 0.21 21.28
N PRO A 109 -9.16 0.78 22.49
CA PRO A 109 -10.32 1.61 22.79
C PRO A 109 -10.50 2.72 21.75
N PHE A 110 -11.76 3.10 21.46
CA PHE A 110 -12.10 4.06 20.41
C PHE A 110 -11.27 5.36 20.46
N SER A 111 -11.04 5.90 21.66
CA SER A 111 -10.23 7.12 21.83
C SER A 111 -8.81 6.93 21.33
N ASP A 112 -8.20 5.80 21.64
CA ASP A 112 -6.78 5.53 21.40
C ASP A 112 -6.57 5.19 19.92
N ASN A 113 -7.46 4.39 19.33
CA ASN A 113 -7.52 4.17 17.88
C ASN A 113 -7.62 5.52 17.15
N LEU A 114 -8.51 6.40 17.59
CA LEU A 114 -8.70 7.71 16.96
C LEU A 114 -7.44 8.58 17.06
N TRP A 115 -6.81 8.69 18.22
CA TRP A 115 -5.61 9.51 18.39
C TRP A 115 -4.45 8.98 17.55
N GLN A 116 -4.20 7.66 17.63
CA GLN A 116 -3.11 7.04 16.89
C GLN A 116 -3.32 7.10 15.37
N THR A 117 -4.54 6.82 14.90
CA THR A 117 -4.88 6.93 13.48
C THR A 117 -4.71 8.36 12.98
N ARG A 118 -5.19 9.37 13.73
CA ARG A 118 -5.03 10.79 13.36
C ARG A 118 -3.56 11.19 13.20
N ASP A 119 -2.69 10.76 14.12
CA ASP A 119 -1.28 11.11 14.07
C ASP A 119 -0.59 10.46 12.85
N ILE A 120 -0.96 9.23 12.50
CA ILE A 120 -0.48 8.56 11.29
C ILE A 120 -1.05 9.22 10.03
N VAL A 121 -2.33 9.61 10.02
CA VAL A 121 -2.95 10.37 8.92
C VAL A 121 -2.19 11.65 8.66
N ALA A 122 -1.87 12.43 9.70
CA ALA A 122 -1.12 13.68 9.55
C ALA A 122 0.26 13.45 8.91
N MET A 123 1.00 12.42 9.33
CA MET A 123 2.30 12.05 8.77
C MET A 123 2.17 11.59 7.30
N ALA A 124 1.23 10.69 7.02
CA ALA A 124 1.02 10.13 5.70
C ALA A 124 0.56 11.19 4.69
N HIS A 125 -0.40 12.04 5.07
CA HIS A 125 -0.91 13.14 4.25
C HIS A 125 0.16 14.19 3.94
N ALA A 126 1.07 14.48 4.87
CA ALA A 126 2.22 15.34 4.58
C ALA A 126 3.10 14.77 3.45
N CYS A 127 3.16 13.44 3.33
CA CYS A 127 3.82 12.72 2.25
C CYS A 127 2.92 12.45 1.03
N GLY A 128 1.68 12.94 1.02
CA GLY A 128 0.69 12.72 -0.04
C GLY A 128 0.09 11.31 -0.07
N ILE A 129 0.36 10.48 0.95
CA ILE A 129 -0.03 9.07 1.02
C ILE A 129 -1.49 8.95 1.49
N THR A 130 -2.26 8.09 0.83
CA THR A 130 -3.64 7.78 1.24
C THR A 130 -3.66 6.92 2.50
N VAL A 131 -4.60 7.20 3.42
CA VAL A 131 -4.79 6.41 4.64
C VAL A 131 -6.18 5.76 4.68
N GLU A 132 -6.18 4.44 4.83
CA GLU A 132 -7.35 3.67 5.26
C GLU A 132 -7.31 3.52 6.78
N GLY A 133 -8.41 3.81 7.47
CA GLY A 133 -8.57 3.47 8.89
C GLY A 133 -9.52 2.29 9.08
N GLU A 134 -9.39 1.58 10.20
CA GLU A 134 -10.35 0.54 10.60
C GLU A 134 -11.10 0.91 11.89
N LEU A 135 -12.41 0.65 11.88
CA LEU A 135 -13.28 0.83 13.02
C LEU A 135 -14.24 -0.35 13.20
N GLY A 136 -14.41 -0.79 14.45
CA GLY A 136 -14.94 -2.13 14.75
C GLY A 136 -13.82 -3.16 14.57
N TYR A 137 -14.07 -4.42 14.91
CA TYR A 137 -13.06 -5.47 14.84
C TYR A 137 -13.52 -6.59 13.92
N VAL A 138 -12.66 -6.98 12.98
CA VAL A 138 -12.84 -8.13 12.08
C VAL A 138 -11.99 -9.30 12.60
N PRO A 139 -12.58 -10.38 13.16
CA PRO A 139 -11.80 -11.47 13.74
C PRO A 139 -11.11 -12.32 12.67
N GLY A 140 -10.00 -12.97 13.05
CA GLY A 140 -9.24 -13.89 12.18
C GLY A 140 -7.91 -13.31 11.70
N VAL A 141 -7.15 -14.12 10.95
CA VAL A 141 -5.89 -13.72 10.28
C VAL A 141 -5.98 -14.11 8.81
N GLU A 142 -5.57 -13.21 7.91
CA GLU A 142 -5.56 -13.47 6.47
C GLU A 142 -4.70 -14.69 6.12
N GLY A 143 -5.21 -15.56 5.25
CA GLY A 143 -4.54 -16.80 4.86
C GLY A 143 -4.66 -17.94 5.86
N GLU A 144 -5.19 -17.68 7.05
CA GLU A 144 -5.43 -18.67 8.08
C GLU A 144 -6.91 -18.98 8.25
N ASN A 145 -7.20 -19.97 9.10
CA ASN A 145 -8.56 -20.29 9.47
C ASN A 145 -8.99 -19.34 10.60
N ALA A 146 -10.11 -18.62 10.45
CA ALA A 146 -10.62 -17.66 11.45
C ALA A 146 -10.72 -18.27 12.86
N LYS A 147 -10.98 -19.58 12.92
CA LYS A 147 -11.07 -20.36 14.16
C LYS A 147 -9.79 -20.44 14.99
N ASN A 148 -8.64 -20.30 14.35
CA ASN A 148 -7.34 -20.36 15.02
C ASN A 148 -7.06 -19.06 15.80
N HIS A 149 -7.83 -18.00 15.51
CA HIS A 149 -7.68 -16.67 16.08
C HIS A 149 -9.04 -16.17 16.59
N PRO A 150 -9.56 -16.75 17.68
CA PRO A 150 -10.85 -16.35 18.23
C PRO A 150 -10.75 -14.93 18.81
N GLY A 151 -11.54 -14.00 18.26
CA GLY A 151 -11.78 -12.69 18.84
C GLY A 151 -13.27 -12.33 18.76
N GLU A 152 -13.74 -11.46 19.64
CA GLU A 152 -15.14 -11.03 19.66
C GLU A 152 -15.37 -9.98 18.57
N LEU A 153 -16.18 -10.33 17.58
CA LEU A 153 -16.63 -9.43 16.51
C LEU A 153 -17.25 -8.15 17.12
N ALA A 154 -16.64 -7.00 16.85
CA ALA A 154 -17.17 -5.70 17.26
C ALA A 154 -17.70 -4.94 16.04
N TYR A 155 -19.01 -4.72 16.00
CA TYR A 155 -19.67 -4.04 14.89
C TYR A 155 -19.45 -2.53 14.94
N THR A 156 -19.16 -1.92 13.79
CA THR A 156 -19.03 -0.47 13.64
C THR A 156 -20.39 0.22 13.81
N SER A 157 -20.52 1.24 14.66
CA SER A 157 -21.72 2.10 14.66
C SER A 157 -21.57 3.29 13.72
N ALA A 158 -22.70 3.79 13.19
CA ALA A 158 -22.69 4.96 12.30
C ALA A 158 -22.21 6.24 13.01
N ALA A 159 -22.51 6.40 14.31
CA ALA A 159 -22.08 7.55 15.09
C ALA A 159 -20.55 7.54 15.34
N GLU A 160 -19.99 6.37 15.69
CA GLU A 160 -18.53 6.24 15.84
C GLU A 160 -17.83 6.44 14.49
N ALA A 161 -18.36 5.89 13.40
CA ALA A 161 -17.80 6.07 12.06
C ALA A 161 -17.74 7.54 11.65
N ALA A 162 -18.83 8.31 11.85
CA ALA A 162 -18.86 9.74 11.58
C ALA A 162 -17.81 10.50 12.38
N GLY A 163 -17.79 10.29 13.71
CA GLY A 163 -16.82 10.96 14.58
C GLY A 163 -15.37 10.54 14.33
N PHE A 164 -15.14 9.30 13.90
CA PHE A 164 -13.82 8.80 13.54
C PHE A 164 -13.31 9.47 12.26
N VAL A 165 -14.10 9.46 11.19
CA VAL A 165 -13.72 10.08 9.91
C VAL A 165 -13.48 11.58 10.07
N GLU A 166 -14.37 12.29 10.76
CA GLU A 166 -14.23 13.74 11.00
C GLU A 166 -12.94 14.09 11.74
N ARG A 167 -12.57 13.32 12.76
CA ARG A 167 -11.47 13.66 13.67
C ARG A 167 -10.12 13.08 13.25
N THR A 168 -10.11 12.03 12.44
CA THR A 168 -8.88 11.42 11.93
C THR A 168 -8.50 11.96 10.56
N GLY A 169 -9.48 12.25 9.70
CA GLY A 169 -9.24 12.63 8.31
C GLY A 169 -8.86 11.47 7.39
N VAL A 170 -9.16 10.22 7.75
CA VAL A 170 -8.90 9.06 6.87
C VAL A 170 -9.58 9.21 5.51
N ASP A 171 -8.95 8.69 4.45
CA ASP A 171 -9.44 8.81 3.07
C ASP A 171 -10.50 7.76 2.73
N CYS A 172 -10.48 6.62 3.43
CA CYS A 172 -11.48 5.57 3.35
C CYS A 172 -11.54 4.80 4.68
N LEU A 173 -12.67 4.14 4.94
CA LEU A 173 -12.95 3.51 6.23
C LEU A 173 -13.32 2.03 6.06
N ALA A 174 -12.49 1.15 6.63
CA ALA A 174 -12.82 -0.25 6.86
C ALA A 174 -13.83 -0.38 8.00
N VAL A 175 -14.90 -1.14 7.75
CA VAL A 175 -16.01 -1.32 8.70
C VAL A 175 -16.31 -2.79 8.95
N SER A 176 -16.62 -3.11 10.20
CA SER A 176 -17.05 -4.43 10.64
C SER A 176 -18.58 -4.52 10.67
N ILE A 177 -19.12 -5.31 9.74
CA ILE A 177 -20.56 -5.57 9.60
C ILE A 177 -20.90 -7.08 9.61
N GLY A 178 -19.99 -7.91 10.12
CA GLY A 178 -20.17 -9.37 10.20
C GLY A 178 -19.30 -10.19 9.24
N THR A 179 -18.31 -9.58 8.59
CA THR A 179 -17.22 -10.32 7.91
C THR A 179 -16.15 -10.76 8.90
N VAL A 180 -15.30 -11.71 8.51
CA VAL A 180 -14.13 -12.18 9.27
C VAL A 180 -12.98 -12.47 8.30
N HIS A 181 -11.74 -12.42 8.75
CA HIS A 181 -10.60 -12.90 7.97
C HIS A 181 -10.53 -14.42 7.95
N GLY A 182 -10.18 -14.99 6.80
CA GLY A 182 -10.07 -16.45 6.66
C GLY A 182 -11.38 -17.16 6.33
N LYS A 183 -11.42 -18.48 6.58
CA LYS A 183 -12.60 -19.32 6.30
C LYS A 183 -13.65 -19.26 7.41
N MET A 184 -14.89 -18.91 7.04
CA MET A 184 -16.07 -19.03 7.91
C MET A 184 -16.74 -20.40 7.82
N LYS A 185 -17.35 -20.87 8.91
CA LYS A 185 -18.36 -21.94 8.86
C LYS A 185 -19.74 -21.33 8.66
N GLY A 186 -20.45 -21.77 7.62
CA GLY A 186 -21.80 -21.31 7.29
C GLY A 186 -21.80 -20.03 6.44
N VAL A 187 -23.01 -19.54 6.10
CA VAL A 187 -23.18 -18.31 5.32
C VAL A 187 -23.05 -17.10 6.24
N PRO A 188 -22.12 -16.16 5.97
CA PRO A 188 -21.95 -14.96 6.80
C PRO A 188 -23.23 -14.11 6.79
N LYS A 189 -23.69 -13.68 7.96
CA LYS A 189 -24.85 -12.79 8.09
C LYS A 189 -24.36 -11.35 8.20
N LEU A 190 -24.42 -10.63 7.07
CA LEU A 190 -23.98 -9.24 7.00
C LEU A 190 -25.11 -8.29 7.40
N ASP A 191 -24.78 -7.29 8.22
CA ASP A 191 -25.72 -6.24 8.65
C ASP A 191 -25.75 -5.09 7.63
N TYR A 192 -26.51 -5.27 6.54
CA TYR A 192 -26.66 -4.25 5.49
C TYR A 192 -27.37 -2.98 5.97
N ALA A 193 -28.27 -3.10 6.96
CA ALA A 193 -28.96 -1.94 7.51
C ALA A 193 -27.98 -1.03 8.26
N ARG A 194 -27.03 -1.61 8.99
CA ARG A 194 -25.90 -0.88 9.57
C ARG A 194 -24.99 -0.28 8.52
N LEU A 195 -24.64 -1.04 7.48
CA LEU A 195 -23.79 -0.53 6.40
C LEU A 195 -24.43 0.68 5.72
N ALA A 196 -25.73 0.65 5.42
CA ALA A 196 -26.46 1.78 4.86
C ALA A 196 -26.41 3.02 5.77
N LYS A 197 -26.63 2.84 7.08
CA LYS A 197 -26.53 3.94 8.07
C LYS A 197 -25.12 4.51 8.15
N ILE A 198 -24.08 3.68 8.07
CA ILE A 198 -22.69 4.15 8.05
C ILE A 198 -22.43 4.95 6.77
N LYS A 199 -22.84 4.44 5.60
CA LYS A 199 -22.72 5.14 4.31
C LYS A 199 -23.35 6.54 4.36
N GLU A 200 -24.51 6.69 4.99
CA GLU A 200 -25.17 7.98 5.16
C GLU A 200 -24.45 8.92 6.13
N ALA A 201 -23.71 8.37 7.10
CA ALA A 201 -23.07 9.12 8.17
C ALA A 201 -21.64 9.58 7.84
N VAL A 202 -20.98 9.01 6.84
CA VAL A 202 -19.59 9.35 6.47
C VAL A 202 -19.48 9.86 5.04
N SER A 203 -18.52 10.75 4.80
CA SER A 203 -18.24 11.32 3.47
C SER A 203 -17.23 10.53 2.64
N VAL A 204 -16.64 9.48 3.22
CA VAL A 204 -15.54 8.71 2.62
C VAL A 204 -16.02 7.35 2.10
N PRO A 205 -15.35 6.78 1.09
CA PRO A 205 -15.67 5.43 0.63
C PRO A 205 -15.48 4.37 1.72
N LEU A 206 -16.32 3.34 1.70
CA LEU A 206 -16.24 2.23 2.66
C LEU A 206 -15.38 1.09 2.10
N VAL A 207 -14.69 0.41 2.99
CA VAL A 207 -13.84 -0.76 2.72
C VAL A 207 -14.39 -1.97 3.46
N ILE A 208 -14.34 -3.13 2.82
CA ILE A 208 -14.68 -4.41 3.47
C ILE A 208 -13.48 -5.34 3.46
N HIS A 209 -13.20 -5.84 4.65
CA HIS A 209 -12.24 -6.91 4.92
C HIS A 209 -12.93 -8.27 4.97
N GLY A 210 -12.20 -9.34 4.68
CA GLY A 210 -12.70 -10.70 4.86
C GLY A 210 -13.80 -11.11 3.87
N GLY A 211 -13.58 -10.91 2.56
CA GLY A 211 -14.55 -11.29 1.53
C GLY A 211 -14.71 -12.80 1.27
N THR A 212 -13.87 -13.64 1.87
CA THR A 212 -13.85 -15.09 1.57
C THR A 212 -15.12 -15.78 2.08
N GLY A 213 -15.80 -16.50 1.18
CA GLY A 213 -17.05 -17.21 1.50
C GLY A 213 -18.33 -16.37 1.37
N LEU A 214 -18.22 -15.09 0.97
CA LEU A 214 -19.38 -14.30 0.57
C LEU A 214 -19.88 -14.75 -0.80
N SER A 215 -21.20 -14.77 -0.96
CA SER A 215 -21.84 -15.00 -2.26
C SER A 215 -21.82 -13.75 -3.14
N ASP A 216 -21.98 -13.95 -4.45
CA ASP A 216 -22.05 -12.86 -5.43
C ASP A 216 -23.12 -11.80 -5.11
N ASP A 217 -24.29 -12.22 -4.60
CA ASP A 217 -25.35 -11.31 -4.17
C ASP A 217 -24.92 -10.46 -2.97
N GLN A 218 -24.18 -11.04 -2.02
CA GLN A 218 -23.66 -10.30 -0.88
C GLN A 218 -22.66 -9.23 -1.32
N PHE A 219 -21.75 -9.56 -2.24
CA PHE A 219 -20.84 -8.57 -2.82
C PHE A 219 -21.58 -7.43 -3.54
N ARG A 220 -22.60 -7.74 -4.34
CA ARG A 220 -23.41 -6.70 -5.00
C ARG A 220 -24.09 -5.78 -3.98
N LYS A 221 -24.62 -6.34 -2.89
CA LYS A 221 -25.23 -5.57 -1.81
C LYS A 221 -24.23 -4.70 -1.06
N LEU A 222 -23.02 -5.19 -0.81
CA LEU A 222 -21.94 -4.39 -0.23
C LEU A 222 -21.66 -3.15 -1.09
N ILE A 223 -21.44 -3.36 -2.39
CA ILE A 223 -21.11 -2.28 -3.35
C ILE A 223 -22.25 -1.27 -3.46
N ALA A 224 -23.50 -1.72 -3.56
CA ALA A 224 -24.68 -0.85 -3.58
C ALA A 224 -24.77 0.05 -2.32
N ASN A 225 -24.23 -0.44 -1.20
CA ASN A 225 -24.17 0.28 0.07
C ASN A 225 -22.84 1.03 0.31
N GLY A 226 -22.13 1.41 -0.77
CA GLY A 226 -21.01 2.36 -0.70
C GLY A 226 -19.64 1.73 -0.45
N VAL A 227 -19.53 0.40 -0.54
CA VAL A 227 -18.23 -0.28 -0.51
C VAL A 227 -17.52 -0.11 -1.85
N ALA A 228 -16.34 0.49 -1.81
CA ALA A 228 -15.55 0.85 -2.99
C ALA A 228 -14.17 0.16 -3.05
N LYS A 229 -13.74 -0.46 -1.95
CA LYS A 229 -12.54 -1.31 -1.86
C LYS A 229 -12.89 -2.60 -1.14
N ILE A 230 -12.40 -3.73 -1.66
CA ILE A 230 -12.59 -5.05 -1.03
C ILE A 230 -11.23 -5.70 -0.87
N ASN A 231 -10.85 -5.99 0.37
CA ASN A 231 -9.61 -6.69 0.70
C ASN A 231 -9.81 -8.20 0.53
N TYR A 232 -8.90 -8.83 -0.20
CA TYR A 232 -9.10 -10.21 -0.64
C TYR A 232 -7.77 -10.96 -0.78
N TYR A 233 -7.54 -11.93 0.11
CA TYR A 233 -6.35 -12.78 0.04
C TYR A 233 -6.65 -14.27 0.22
N THR A 234 -7.36 -14.64 1.30
CA THR A 234 -7.57 -16.05 1.65
C THR A 234 -8.08 -16.93 0.49
N ALA A 235 -9.07 -16.47 -0.29
CA ALA A 235 -9.57 -17.24 -1.43
C ALA A 235 -8.58 -17.35 -2.61
N LEU A 236 -7.70 -16.35 -2.82
CA LEU A 236 -6.58 -16.47 -3.78
C LEU A 236 -5.60 -17.54 -3.32
N ALA A 237 -5.27 -17.55 -2.03
CA ALA A 237 -4.42 -18.57 -1.43
C ALA A 237 -5.06 -19.95 -1.52
N ASP A 238 -6.38 -20.08 -1.34
CA ASP A 238 -7.09 -21.33 -1.56
C ASP A 238 -7.02 -21.81 -3.01
N ALA A 239 -7.16 -20.91 -3.99
CA ALA A 239 -7.02 -21.25 -5.40
C ALA A 239 -5.60 -21.76 -5.73
N ALA A 240 -4.58 -21.05 -5.25
CA ALA A 240 -3.19 -21.48 -5.36
C ALA A 240 -2.96 -22.85 -4.70
N ASN A 241 -3.45 -23.04 -3.47
CA ASN A 241 -3.32 -24.28 -2.73
C ASN A 241 -4.01 -25.46 -3.40
N ARG A 242 -5.18 -25.26 -4.03
CA ARG A 242 -5.84 -26.30 -4.83
C ARG A 242 -4.96 -26.73 -6.01
N SER A 243 -4.42 -25.76 -6.76
CA SER A 243 -3.53 -26.05 -7.89
C SER A 243 -2.30 -26.87 -7.47
N ILE A 244 -1.65 -26.52 -6.35
CA ILE A 244 -0.52 -27.29 -5.80
C ILE A 244 -0.94 -28.72 -5.43
N ARG A 245 -2.09 -28.89 -4.77
CA ARG A 245 -2.60 -30.21 -4.37
C ARG A 245 -2.93 -31.08 -5.58
N GLU A 246 -3.56 -30.51 -6.60
CA GLU A 246 -3.86 -31.21 -7.85
C GLU A 246 -2.58 -31.70 -8.54
N ASN A 247 -1.56 -30.83 -8.62
CA ASN A 247 -0.24 -31.19 -9.15
C ASN A 247 0.42 -32.32 -8.37
N PHE A 248 0.31 -32.30 -7.04
CA PHE A 248 0.84 -33.35 -6.17
C PHE A 248 0.12 -34.69 -6.41
N THR A 249 -1.21 -34.69 -6.50
CA THR A 249 -2.00 -35.91 -6.73
C THR A 249 -1.82 -36.49 -8.13
N ALA A 250 -1.52 -35.66 -9.14
CA ALA A 250 -1.35 -36.09 -10.52
C ALA A 250 -0.01 -36.82 -10.79
N GLU A 251 0.72 -37.26 -9.76
CA GLU A 251 2.03 -37.91 -9.82
C GLU A 251 3.04 -37.22 -10.77
N ARG A 252 2.93 -35.88 -10.91
CA ARG A 252 3.93 -35.08 -11.62
C ARG A 252 5.22 -35.16 -10.82
N LYS A 253 6.08 -36.13 -11.16
CA LYS A 253 7.31 -36.51 -10.46
C LYS A 253 8.07 -35.32 -9.86
N GLY A 254 7.75 -35.02 -8.60
CA GLY A 254 8.63 -34.62 -7.50
C GLY A 254 9.41 -33.31 -7.56
N SER A 255 9.36 -32.50 -8.62
CA SER A 255 10.10 -31.22 -8.61
C SER A 255 9.28 -30.06 -8.07
N HIS A 256 9.93 -29.13 -7.38
CA HIS A 256 9.34 -27.89 -6.90
C HIS A 256 8.58 -27.14 -8.01
N ASN A 257 9.20 -27.00 -9.19
CA ASN A 257 8.59 -26.30 -10.34
C ASN A 257 7.34 -27.03 -10.86
N ALA A 258 7.31 -28.37 -10.83
CA ALA A 258 6.13 -29.13 -11.23
C ALA A 258 4.95 -28.89 -10.28
N LEU A 259 5.21 -28.73 -8.97
CA LEU A 259 4.16 -28.42 -7.98
C LEU A 259 3.60 -27.00 -8.14
N LEU A 260 4.44 -26.05 -8.57
CA LEU A 260 4.03 -24.66 -8.79
C LEU A 260 3.40 -24.39 -10.17
N THR A 261 3.35 -25.39 -11.04
CA THR A 261 2.77 -25.25 -12.38
C THR A 261 1.28 -24.86 -12.29
N GLY A 262 0.89 -23.75 -12.92
CA GLY A 262 -0.50 -23.28 -12.92
C GLY A 262 -0.94 -22.48 -11.69
N VAL A 263 -0.09 -22.33 -10.66
CA VAL A 263 -0.43 -21.54 -9.46
C VAL A 263 -0.74 -20.09 -9.80
N ARG A 264 0.09 -19.45 -10.64
CA ARG A 264 -0.15 -18.09 -11.14
C ARG A 264 -1.50 -17.98 -11.86
N ASP A 265 -1.82 -18.96 -12.71
CA ASP A 265 -3.06 -18.96 -13.50
C ASP A 265 -4.30 -19.13 -12.61
N ALA A 266 -4.21 -19.94 -11.55
CA ALA A 266 -5.28 -20.09 -10.56
C ALA A 266 -5.53 -18.78 -9.78
N VAL A 267 -4.47 -18.06 -9.41
CA VAL A 267 -4.61 -16.72 -8.79
C VAL A 267 -5.23 -15.73 -9.77
N ARG A 268 -4.75 -15.71 -11.03
CA ARG A 268 -5.31 -14.85 -12.08
C ARG A 268 -6.80 -15.08 -12.24
N GLU A 269 -7.24 -16.32 -12.40
CA GLU A 269 -8.64 -16.66 -12.67
C GLU A 269 -9.57 -16.22 -11.52
N GLU A 270 -9.14 -16.40 -10.27
CA GLU A 270 -9.92 -15.94 -9.12
C GLU A 270 -9.95 -14.41 -9.02
N ALA A 271 -8.82 -13.73 -9.27
CA ALA A 271 -8.77 -12.27 -9.32
C ALA A 271 -9.65 -11.70 -10.45
N GLU A 272 -9.64 -12.32 -11.64
CA GLU A 272 -10.50 -11.93 -12.77
C GLU A 272 -11.99 -12.11 -12.45
N ARG A 273 -12.35 -13.21 -11.79
CA ARG A 273 -13.73 -13.45 -11.33
C ARG A 273 -14.18 -12.34 -10.40
N CYS A 274 -13.34 -11.96 -9.44
CA CYS A 274 -13.62 -10.88 -8.50
C CYS A 274 -13.73 -9.51 -9.19
N ILE A 275 -12.78 -9.16 -10.06
CA ILE A 275 -12.79 -7.93 -10.86
C ILE A 275 -14.07 -7.81 -11.70
N HIS A 276 -14.52 -8.91 -12.29
CA HIS A 276 -15.78 -8.95 -13.03
C HIS A 276 -16.98 -8.74 -12.11
N LEU A 277 -17.07 -9.51 -11.03
CA LEU A 277 -18.18 -9.48 -10.08
C LEU A 277 -18.33 -8.10 -9.40
N TRP A 278 -17.21 -7.45 -9.08
CA TRP A 278 -17.20 -6.17 -8.39
C TRP A 278 -17.34 -4.96 -9.30
N GLY A 279 -17.51 -5.17 -10.61
CA GLY A 279 -17.84 -4.12 -11.58
C GLY A 279 -16.67 -3.25 -12.04
N SER A 280 -15.42 -3.62 -11.71
CA SER A 280 -14.21 -2.86 -12.10
C SER A 280 -13.67 -3.22 -13.48
N SER A 281 -14.19 -4.29 -14.12
CA SER A 281 -13.84 -4.65 -15.50
C SER A 281 -14.08 -3.48 -16.47
N GLY A 282 -13.09 -3.20 -17.33
CA GLY A 282 -13.16 -2.18 -18.38
C GLY A 282 -13.01 -0.74 -17.87
N ARG A 283 -12.83 -0.50 -16.57
CA ARG A 283 -12.74 0.85 -15.98
C ARG A 283 -11.34 1.48 -16.07
N ALA A 284 -10.33 0.79 -16.58
CA ALA A 284 -8.96 1.30 -16.57
C ALA A 284 -8.80 2.65 -17.28
N ALA A 285 -9.39 2.83 -18.46
CA ALA A 285 -9.24 4.04 -19.25
C ALA A 285 -9.87 5.28 -18.57
N GLU A 286 -11.06 5.12 -17.97
CA GLU A 286 -11.71 6.21 -17.24
C GLU A 286 -10.96 6.56 -15.95
N VAL A 287 -10.42 5.56 -15.24
CA VAL A 287 -9.62 5.78 -14.04
C VAL A 287 -8.32 6.51 -14.39
N LEU A 288 -7.60 6.11 -15.44
CA LEU A 288 -6.38 6.80 -15.88
C LEU A 288 -6.66 8.23 -16.36
N ALA A 289 -7.84 8.50 -16.91
CA ALA A 289 -8.22 9.84 -17.36
C ALA A 289 -8.61 10.78 -16.20
N GLN A 290 -9.11 10.25 -15.09
CA GLN A 290 -9.66 11.03 -13.98
C GLN A 290 -8.80 11.04 -12.72
N CYS A 291 -7.93 10.06 -12.54
CA CYS A 291 -7.08 9.96 -11.35
C CYS A 291 -5.71 10.58 -11.61
N ARG A 292 -5.18 11.27 -10.60
CA ARG A 292 -3.83 11.83 -10.69
C ARG A 292 -2.81 10.68 -10.77
N PRO A 293 -1.83 10.76 -11.68
CA PRO A 293 -0.71 9.83 -11.67
C PRO A 293 0.12 10.03 -10.39
N TRP A 294 0.72 8.95 -9.91
CA TRP A 294 1.62 8.98 -8.76
C TRP A 294 3.08 8.91 -9.22
N HIS A 295 3.86 9.95 -8.95
CA HIS A 295 5.30 9.99 -9.22
C HIS A 295 6.09 10.10 -7.92
N ASP A 296 7.16 9.31 -7.85
CA ASP A 296 8.22 9.57 -6.89
C ASP A 296 9.03 10.78 -7.37
N VAL A 297 9.63 11.50 -6.45
CA VAL A 297 10.45 12.68 -6.74
C VAL A 297 11.87 12.45 -6.27
N GLU A 298 12.85 12.89 -7.04
CA GLU A 298 14.25 12.86 -6.67
C GLU A 298 14.73 14.27 -6.30
N HIS A 299 15.09 14.46 -5.03
CA HIS A 299 15.76 15.67 -4.55
C HIS A 299 17.27 15.47 -4.68
N VAL A 300 17.88 16.20 -5.62
CA VAL A 300 19.28 16.01 -6.00
C VAL A 300 20.09 17.24 -5.65
N VAL A 301 21.22 17.03 -4.97
CA VAL A 301 22.22 18.05 -4.70
C VAL A 301 23.51 17.66 -5.42
N PHE A 302 23.89 18.44 -6.43
CA PHE A 302 25.23 18.35 -7.02
C PHE A 302 26.14 19.32 -6.30
N TYR A 303 27.34 18.89 -5.92
CA TYR A 303 28.20 19.71 -5.08
C TYR A 303 29.69 19.40 -5.24
N ASN A 304 30.50 20.37 -4.80
CA ASN A 304 31.95 20.27 -4.67
C ASN A 304 32.37 20.45 -3.20
N VAL A 305 33.52 19.87 -2.84
CA VAL A 305 34.19 20.08 -1.55
C VAL A 305 35.61 20.61 -1.80
N PRO A 306 36.23 21.33 -0.85
CA PRO A 306 37.61 21.80 -0.97
C PRO A 306 38.59 20.64 -1.19
N ALA A 307 39.74 20.92 -1.82
CA ALA A 307 40.80 19.93 -2.02
C ALA A 307 41.37 19.36 -0.69
N THR A 308 41.14 20.04 0.43
CA THR A 308 41.53 19.58 1.77
C THR A 308 40.63 18.50 2.33
N ILE A 309 39.44 18.26 1.73
CA ILE A 309 38.51 17.22 2.14
C ILE A 309 38.63 16.04 1.18
N SER A 310 39.03 14.90 1.71
CA SER A 310 39.13 13.64 0.97
C SER A 310 37.76 13.05 0.64
N GLU A 311 37.72 12.19 -0.38
CA GLU A 311 36.49 11.45 -0.74
C GLU A 311 36.01 10.55 0.40
N SER A 312 36.93 10.00 1.20
CA SER A 312 36.60 9.20 2.37
C SER A 312 35.93 10.03 3.46
N GLU A 313 36.38 11.27 3.69
CA GLU A 313 35.81 12.15 4.72
C GLU A 313 34.38 12.53 4.36
N ILE A 314 34.13 12.98 3.12
CA ILE A 314 32.77 13.32 2.69
C ILE A 314 31.85 12.11 2.69
N THR A 315 32.34 10.92 2.29
CA THR A 315 31.56 9.68 2.36
C THR A 315 31.20 9.32 3.80
N SER A 316 32.11 9.55 4.76
CA SER A 316 31.86 9.32 6.18
C SER A 316 30.79 10.26 6.73
N ILE A 317 30.86 11.55 6.39
CA ILE A 317 29.86 12.56 6.76
C ILE A 317 28.46 12.14 6.29
N LEU A 318 28.33 11.76 5.01
CA LEU A 318 27.05 11.34 4.44
C LEU A 318 26.54 10.05 5.09
N ARG A 319 27.43 9.09 5.38
CA ARG A 319 27.08 7.83 6.04
C ARG A 319 26.56 8.05 7.46
N GLU A 320 27.15 8.98 8.21
CA GLU A 320 26.71 9.33 9.57
C GLU A 320 25.30 9.91 9.57
N GLY A 321 24.99 10.81 8.62
CA GLY A 321 23.66 11.39 8.48
C GLY A 321 22.60 10.42 7.94
N ARG A 322 23.01 9.45 7.11
CA ARG A 322 22.10 8.60 6.33
C ARG A 322 20.98 7.98 7.15
N LYS A 323 21.30 7.34 8.28
CA LYS A 323 20.29 6.67 9.12
C LYS A 323 19.21 7.63 9.62
N SER A 324 19.60 8.84 10.02
CA SER A 324 18.67 9.86 10.50
C SER A 324 17.83 10.46 9.37
N LEU A 325 18.37 10.54 8.16
CA LEU A 325 17.64 11.03 6.99
C LEU A 325 16.68 9.98 6.44
N GLU A 326 17.07 8.71 6.39
CA GLU A 326 16.21 7.59 5.97
C GLU A 326 15.01 7.39 6.91
N ALA A 327 15.13 7.83 8.17
CA ALA A 327 14.05 7.83 9.13
C ALA A 327 13.02 8.96 8.91
N ILE A 328 13.27 9.91 8.01
CA ILE A 328 12.33 11.00 7.75
C ILE A 328 11.15 10.46 6.93
N PRO A 329 9.89 10.72 7.35
CA PRO A 329 8.72 10.33 6.59
C PRO A 329 8.78 10.76 5.12
N GLY A 330 8.46 9.83 4.22
CA GLY A 330 8.49 10.06 2.79
C GLY A 330 9.85 9.86 2.12
N VAL A 331 10.95 9.70 2.86
CA VAL A 331 12.25 9.29 2.29
C VAL A 331 12.23 7.80 1.96
N ARG A 332 12.47 7.47 0.69
CA ARG A 332 12.51 6.09 0.17
C ARG A 332 13.92 5.54 0.08
N SER A 333 14.84 6.34 -0.44
CA SER A 333 16.24 5.96 -0.54
C SER A 333 17.16 7.19 -0.59
N ILE A 334 18.40 6.98 -0.16
CA ILE A 334 19.46 7.98 -0.28
C ILE A 334 20.64 7.34 -0.99
N SER A 335 21.14 8.00 -2.02
CA SER A 335 22.30 7.58 -2.79
C SER A 335 23.33 8.69 -2.88
N THR A 336 24.60 8.31 -2.89
CA THR A 336 25.72 9.23 -3.00
C THR A 336 26.62 8.77 -4.15
N ASN A 337 26.81 9.64 -5.13
CA ASN A 337 27.48 9.35 -6.38
C ASN A 337 28.64 10.33 -6.59
N ARG A 338 29.58 9.95 -7.46
CA ARG A 338 30.64 10.84 -7.94
C ARG A 338 30.67 10.88 -9.46
N THR A 339 31.12 11.99 -10.02
CA THR A 339 31.36 12.09 -11.45
C THR A 339 32.53 11.17 -11.86
N ILE A 340 32.38 10.48 -12.99
CA ILE A 340 33.47 9.80 -13.68
C ILE A 340 34.01 10.62 -14.85
N GLN A 341 33.38 11.76 -15.16
CA GLN A 341 33.76 12.62 -16.27
C GLN A 341 34.92 13.53 -15.84
N PRO A 342 36.06 13.50 -16.56
CA PRO A 342 37.13 14.47 -16.34
C PRO A 342 36.64 15.90 -16.60
N GLY A 343 36.87 16.82 -15.64
CA GLY A 343 36.49 18.22 -15.78
C GLY A 343 34.98 18.51 -15.67
N GLY A 344 34.18 17.59 -15.12
CA GLY A 344 32.78 17.87 -14.79
C GLY A 344 32.65 19.01 -13.77
N GLU A 345 31.62 19.85 -13.91
CA GLU A 345 31.37 21.02 -13.06
C GLU A 345 31.22 20.66 -11.58
N TYR A 346 30.50 19.56 -11.29
CA TYR A 346 30.32 19.02 -9.94
C TYR A 346 30.94 17.64 -9.80
N ARG A 347 31.69 17.44 -8.72
CA ARG A 347 32.36 16.16 -8.42
C ARG A 347 31.46 15.15 -7.75
N PHE A 348 30.50 15.59 -6.94
CA PHE A 348 29.65 14.72 -6.13
C PHE A 348 28.17 15.00 -6.37
N CYS A 349 27.37 13.98 -6.10
CA CYS A 349 25.91 14.04 -6.16
C CYS A 349 25.32 13.29 -4.96
N LEU A 350 24.46 13.97 -4.22
CA LEU A 350 23.60 13.38 -3.19
C LEU A 350 22.18 13.35 -3.76
N SER A 351 21.60 12.16 -3.88
CA SER A 351 20.23 11.97 -4.36
C SER A 351 19.38 11.40 -3.22
N ILE A 352 18.24 12.02 -2.98
CA ILE A 352 17.22 11.57 -2.03
C ILE A 352 15.95 11.30 -2.82
N ARG A 353 15.55 10.04 -2.89
CA ARG A 353 14.26 9.67 -3.48
C ARG A 353 13.16 9.82 -2.43
N LEU A 354 12.13 10.55 -2.80
CA LEU A 354 10.99 10.91 -1.97
C LEU A 354 9.71 10.32 -2.55
N ALA A 355 8.76 9.98 -1.67
CA ALA A 355 7.52 9.32 -2.04
C ALA A 355 6.61 10.18 -2.92
N SER A 356 6.68 11.50 -2.79
CA SER A 356 5.85 12.44 -3.56
C SER A 356 6.46 13.84 -3.57
N LYS A 357 5.86 14.74 -4.34
CA LYS A 357 6.22 16.16 -4.35
C LYS A 357 6.03 16.84 -2.99
N THR A 358 4.98 16.50 -2.23
CA THR A 358 4.74 17.12 -0.92
C THR A 358 5.75 16.64 0.13
N ALA A 359 6.29 15.42 -0.03
CA ALA A 359 7.35 14.91 0.83
C ALA A 359 8.65 15.72 0.76
N ILE A 360 8.87 16.55 -0.27
CA ILE A 360 10.03 17.47 -0.34
C ILE A 360 10.00 18.46 0.82
N GLU A 361 8.85 19.06 1.09
CA GLU A 361 8.71 20.06 2.14
C GLU A 361 8.90 19.42 3.52
N VAL A 362 8.34 18.21 3.70
CA VAL A 362 8.56 17.39 4.91
C VAL A 362 10.05 17.14 5.12
N PHE A 363 10.75 16.67 4.08
CA PHE A 363 12.18 16.39 4.14
C PHE A 363 13.00 17.63 4.48
N GLN A 364 12.80 18.73 3.77
CA GLN A 364 13.59 19.96 3.93
C GLN A 364 13.41 20.61 5.30
N ASN A 365 12.20 20.57 5.84
CA ASN A 365 11.88 21.19 7.12
C ASN A 365 12.08 20.24 8.32
N HIS A 366 12.39 18.96 8.09
CA HIS A 366 12.55 18.01 9.18
C HIS A 366 13.78 18.35 10.04
N PRO A 367 13.68 18.35 11.39
CA PRO A 367 14.79 18.69 12.27
C PRO A 367 16.05 17.85 12.05
N ALA A 368 15.90 16.56 11.68
CA ALA A 368 17.04 15.70 11.37
C ALA A 368 17.79 16.17 10.11
N GLN A 369 17.07 16.57 9.07
CA GLN A 369 17.67 17.12 7.84
C GLN A 369 18.32 18.47 8.13
N GLN A 370 17.66 19.37 8.85
CA GLN A 370 18.25 20.67 9.19
C GLN A 370 19.53 20.53 10.02
N ARG A 371 19.56 19.62 11.00
CA ARG A 371 20.77 19.33 11.79
C ARG A 371 21.87 18.75 10.92
N PHE A 372 21.57 17.74 10.11
CA PHE A 372 22.55 17.15 9.20
C PHE A 372 23.14 18.19 8.25
N ALA A 373 22.26 18.94 7.59
CA ALA A 373 22.62 19.93 6.60
C ALA A 373 23.50 21.04 7.20
N ASN A 374 23.07 21.66 8.31
CA ASN A 374 23.75 22.81 8.89
C ASN A 374 25.03 22.46 9.66
N THR A 375 25.07 21.30 10.32
CA THR A 375 26.19 20.93 11.18
C THR A 375 27.26 20.13 10.45
N HIS A 376 26.86 19.30 9.48
CA HIS A 376 27.77 18.33 8.87
C HIS A 376 27.99 18.54 7.37
N PHE A 377 26.95 18.88 6.62
CA PHE A 377 27.03 18.90 5.15
C PHE A 377 27.44 20.26 4.58
N TRP A 378 26.67 21.33 4.83
CA TRP A 378 26.97 22.67 4.28
C TRP A 378 28.32 23.26 4.70
N PRO A 379 28.85 23.02 5.92
CA PRO A 379 30.18 23.52 6.29
C PRO A 379 31.32 22.98 5.42
N VAL A 380 31.13 21.85 4.73
CA VAL A 380 32.16 21.20 3.89
C VAL A 380 31.92 21.36 2.40
N VAL A 381 30.80 21.97 1.99
CA VAL A 381 30.40 22.20 0.60
C VAL A 381 30.78 23.61 0.17
N THR A 382 31.48 23.75 -0.96
CA THR A 382 31.93 25.07 -1.47
C THR A 382 31.07 25.63 -2.60
N ASP A 383 30.46 24.76 -3.38
CA ASP A 383 29.65 25.08 -4.55
C ASP A 383 28.62 23.97 -4.74
N HIS A 384 27.37 24.33 -5.01
CA HIS A 384 26.29 23.37 -5.17
C HIS A 384 25.12 23.90 -6.00
N ILE A 385 24.41 22.99 -6.64
CA ILE A 385 23.05 23.21 -7.17
C ILE A 385 22.11 22.17 -6.59
N THR A 386 20.86 22.57 -6.39
CA THR A 386 19.80 21.71 -5.87
C THR A 386 18.66 21.66 -6.88
N LEU A 387 18.26 20.45 -7.26
CA LEU A 387 17.22 20.17 -8.24
C LEU A 387 16.17 19.22 -7.66
N ASN A 388 14.92 19.39 -8.06
CA ASN A 388 13.86 18.42 -7.82
C ASN A 388 13.45 17.83 -9.17
N LEU A 389 13.60 16.52 -9.34
CA LEU A 389 13.34 15.81 -10.58
C LEU A 389 12.13 14.89 -10.40
N GLU A 390 11.23 14.87 -11.36
CA GLU A 390 10.09 13.94 -11.40
C GLU A 390 10.37 12.91 -12.51
N GLU A 391 10.09 11.64 -12.26
CA GLU A 391 10.21 10.60 -13.30
C GLU A 391 9.14 10.82 -14.38
N SER A 392 9.57 10.94 -15.65
CA SER A 392 8.72 11.19 -16.82
C SER A 392 8.08 9.94 -17.41
#